data_AF-A0AAW1P1Q7-F1
#
_entry.id   AF-A0AAW1P1Q7-F1
#
_cell.length_a   1.000
_cell.length_b   1.000
_cell.length_c   1.000
_cell.angle_alpha   90.00
_cell.angle_beta   90.00
_cell.angle_gamma   90.00
#
_symmetry.space_group_name_H-M   'P 1'
#
loop_
_entity.id
_entity.type
_entity.pdbx_description
1 polymer ?
#
loop_
_entity_poly.entity_id
_entity_poly.type
_entity_poly.pdbx_seq_one_letter_code
_entity_poly.pdbx_strand_id
1 'polypeptide(L)'
;MKSFPGGYPVGTVDVAFSTIANLRTLAAVIPEQHIVGRLFYPCQALGPHSKGPKSTWMPSYEYAQGFTEFMFQRKTGYLAAVAKAIVKRMAWWVGKIALPLNVGAPMATSEAKFPIVILSHGMSGTRTVSSLICGSLASQGIAVFAVEHTDGTAATTALASSNDPKPCFQYYSGWRTTDERDHQIAHRMAENRTALRVVQHLAHGSHLEGLRVTGGLDPATAFTGIDAECVGLVGHSFGALTVAAQVAEDADFACAVAWDPWWGQIPPESPARTAWQTDSPLLILGSHAWNVPDDKGRIYCDGKGQSLVMHSSTLREGQEPGSGPGSVLAVIHGSSHDTAVDVRALFNSKIGWLLKRLVPRKETTGGPDLAPDLGIKLTADSTHAFLLRHLPTTPQQQQMLQTAMHRPTDQSTERVGKRQADPSHSIQISAEPSSSATEKKQQDLSGEGVSSGTPGLIASAQTAGKDNRQAPSRVGQADRSELERILTGRIFKLELAHEIEASGSSLSGATTSG
;
A
#
# COMPACT_ATOMS: atom_id res chain seq x y z
N MET A 1 3.67 -16.48 1.94
CA MET A 1 2.27 -16.55 1.45
C MET A 1 2.21 -17.60 0.34
N LYS A 2 1.25 -18.54 0.36
CA LYS A 2 1.12 -19.59 -0.69
C LYS A 2 0.15 -19.19 -1.81
N SER A 3 -0.88 -18.40 -1.49
CA SER A 3 -1.90 -17.87 -2.41
C SER A 3 -2.44 -16.55 -1.87
N PHE A 4 -3.09 -15.76 -2.74
CA PHE A 4 -3.83 -14.55 -2.36
C PHE A 4 -5.24 -14.89 -1.84
N PRO A 5 -5.89 -14.00 -1.06
CA PRO A 5 -7.12 -14.34 -0.34
C PRO A 5 -8.38 -14.42 -1.22
N GLY A 6 -8.40 -13.79 -2.40
CA GLY A 6 -9.57 -13.76 -3.27
C GLY A 6 -9.71 -14.99 -4.18
N GLY A 7 -10.85 -15.05 -4.86
CA GLY A 7 -11.28 -16.17 -5.69
C GLY A 7 -10.59 -16.31 -7.05
N TYR A 8 -9.77 -15.34 -7.46
CA TYR A 8 -9.01 -15.40 -8.71
C TYR A 8 -7.50 -15.65 -8.46
N PRO A 9 -6.87 -16.55 -9.23
CA PRO A 9 -5.43 -16.54 -9.41
C PRO A 9 -4.98 -15.20 -9.99
N VAL A 10 -3.77 -14.75 -9.64
CA VAL A 10 -3.28 -13.43 -10.03
C VAL A 10 -2.27 -13.54 -11.15
N GLY A 11 -2.53 -12.85 -12.26
CA GLY A 11 -1.62 -12.66 -13.38
C GLY A 11 -0.76 -11.42 -13.17
N THR A 12 0.42 -11.39 -13.80
CA THR A 12 1.24 -10.18 -13.82
C THR A 12 2.05 -10.03 -15.10
N VAL A 13 2.18 -8.78 -15.56
CA VAL A 13 3.07 -8.36 -16.64
C VAL A 13 3.66 -7.00 -16.32
N ASP A 14 4.91 -6.77 -16.73
CA ASP A 14 5.46 -5.42 -16.85
C ASP A 14 5.01 -4.80 -18.19
N VAL A 15 4.59 -3.54 -18.12
CA VAL A 15 4.14 -2.71 -19.25
C VAL A 15 5.10 -1.54 -19.38
N ALA A 16 5.53 -1.26 -20.60
CA ALA A 16 6.40 -0.14 -20.92
C ALA A 16 5.90 0.54 -22.20
N PHE A 17 5.75 1.85 -22.18
CA PHE A 17 5.41 2.65 -23.35
C PHE A 17 6.36 3.83 -23.46
N SER A 18 6.83 4.11 -24.68
CA SER A 18 7.54 5.33 -24.96
C SER A 18 7.48 5.70 -26.44
N THR A 19 7.24 6.98 -26.73
CA THR A 19 7.45 7.57 -28.07
C THR A 19 8.85 8.19 -28.21
N ILE A 20 9.65 8.21 -27.13
CA ILE A 20 10.94 8.90 -27.07
C ILE A 20 12.06 7.94 -27.52
N ALA A 21 12.70 8.32 -28.63
CA ALA A 21 13.86 7.61 -29.15
C ALA A 21 15.12 7.89 -28.30
N ASN A 22 15.92 6.86 -28.05
CA ASN A 22 17.18 6.93 -27.32
C ASN A 22 17.09 7.59 -25.93
N LEU A 23 16.00 7.32 -25.18
CA LEU A 23 15.82 7.86 -23.83
C LEU A 23 16.84 7.24 -22.86
N ARG A 24 17.73 8.08 -22.32
CA ARG A 24 18.84 7.65 -21.43
C ARG A 24 18.89 8.37 -20.09
N THR A 25 18.18 9.49 -19.88
CA THR A 25 18.27 10.30 -18.67
C THR A 25 16.88 10.72 -18.19
N LEU A 26 16.73 10.95 -16.88
CA LEU A 26 15.46 11.42 -16.29
C LEU A 26 15.05 12.80 -16.83
N ALA A 27 16.01 13.70 -17.05
CA ALA A 27 15.75 15.04 -17.56
C ALA A 27 15.15 15.07 -18.97
N ALA A 28 15.28 13.99 -19.73
CA ALA A 28 14.73 13.86 -21.08
C ALA A 28 13.34 13.19 -21.09
N VAL A 29 12.81 12.81 -19.93
CA VAL A 29 11.50 12.17 -19.84
C VAL A 29 10.41 13.23 -19.96
N ILE A 30 9.44 12.96 -20.85
CA ILE A 30 8.19 13.70 -20.95
C ILE A 30 7.10 12.73 -20.45
N PRO A 31 6.43 13.00 -19.30
CA PRO A 31 5.45 12.09 -18.69
C PRO A 31 4.39 11.58 -19.65
N GLU A 32 3.89 12.43 -20.55
CA GLU A 32 2.81 12.10 -21.49
C GLU A 32 3.26 11.17 -22.63
N GLN A 33 4.57 10.96 -22.75
CA GLN A 33 5.23 10.20 -23.81
C GLN A 33 6.01 8.99 -23.27
N HIS A 34 5.89 8.69 -21.98
CA HIS A 34 6.62 7.61 -21.32
C HIS A 34 5.86 7.07 -20.12
N ILE A 35 5.76 5.74 -20.02
CA ILE A 35 5.34 5.10 -18.77
C ILE A 35 5.99 3.73 -18.63
N VAL A 36 6.33 3.38 -17.39
CA VAL A 36 6.69 2.01 -17.01
C VAL A 36 5.88 1.63 -15.78
N GLY A 37 5.40 0.41 -15.77
CA GLY A 37 4.61 -0.09 -14.65
C GLY A 37 4.43 -1.59 -14.70
N ARG A 38 3.74 -2.11 -13.68
CA ARG A 38 3.37 -3.52 -13.56
C ARG A 38 1.86 -3.61 -13.45
N LEU A 39 1.27 -4.39 -14.35
CA LEU A 39 -0.13 -4.75 -14.28
C LEU A 39 -0.29 -6.04 -13.47
N PHE A 40 -1.18 -6.00 -12.49
CA PHE A 40 -1.69 -7.14 -11.73
C PHE A 40 -3.16 -7.31 -12.08
N TYR A 41 -3.58 -8.53 -12.40
CA TYR A 41 -4.94 -8.75 -12.90
C TYR A 41 -5.46 -10.15 -12.56
N PRO A 42 -6.79 -10.34 -12.46
CA PRO A 42 -7.40 -11.65 -12.38
C PRO A 42 -7.02 -12.49 -13.61
N CYS A 43 -6.47 -13.68 -13.41
CA CYS A 43 -6.04 -14.56 -14.51
C CYS A 43 -6.68 -15.94 -14.43
N GLN A 44 -6.62 -16.67 -15.54
CA GLN A 44 -7.05 -18.07 -15.58
C GLN A 44 -6.15 -18.92 -14.68
N ALA A 45 -6.74 -19.91 -14.00
CA ALA A 45 -5.97 -20.88 -13.25
C ALA A 45 -5.06 -21.65 -14.22
N LEU A 46 -3.76 -21.47 -14.06
CA LEU A 46 -2.80 -22.31 -14.77
C LEU A 46 -2.83 -23.71 -14.14
N GLY A 47 -2.77 -24.76 -14.96
CA GLY A 47 -2.76 -26.14 -14.46
C GLY A 47 -1.57 -26.41 -13.52
N PRO A 48 -1.67 -27.41 -12.62
CA PRO A 48 -0.69 -27.69 -11.56
C PRO A 48 0.73 -28.02 -12.07
N HIS A 49 0.90 -28.26 -13.37
CA HIS A 49 2.19 -28.54 -14.02
C HIS A 49 2.69 -27.40 -14.91
N SER A 50 2.02 -26.25 -14.93
CA SER A 50 2.48 -25.08 -15.67
C SER A 50 3.81 -24.56 -15.11
N LYS A 51 4.88 -24.74 -15.87
CA LYS A 51 6.23 -24.22 -15.54
C LYS A 51 6.42 -22.85 -16.19
N GLY A 52 5.63 -21.87 -15.76
CA GLY A 52 5.82 -20.47 -16.15
C GLY A 52 7.04 -19.85 -15.46
N PRO A 53 7.56 -18.71 -15.96
CA PRO A 53 8.60 -17.97 -15.28
C PRO A 53 8.10 -17.50 -13.91
N LYS A 54 8.94 -17.64 -12.87
CA LYS A 54 8.62 -17.19 -11.52
C LYS A 54 8.66 -15.67 -11.46
N SER A 55 7.60 -15.05 -10.94
CA SER A 55 7.63 -13.62 -10.61
C SER A 55 8.44 -13.40 -9.34
N THR A 56 9.55 -12.67 -9.44
CA THR A 56 10.36 -12.27 -8.28
C THR A 56 9.99 -10.87 -7.82
N TRP A 57 10.21 -10.59 -6.53
CA TRP A 57 9.95 -9.27 -5.96
C TRP A 57 10.91 -8.20 -6.50
N MET A 58 12.17 -8.56 -6.76
CA MET A 58 13.12 -7.73 -7.51
C MET A 58 13.36 -8.36 -8.90
N PRO A 59 12.96 -7.71 -10.00
CA PRO A 59 13.03 -8.30 -11.33
C PRO A 59 14.46 -8.31 -11.91
N SER A 60 15.35 -7.45 -11.43
CA SER A 60 16.75 -7.39 -11.89
C SER A 60 17.71 -6.92 -10.80
N TYR A 61 19.01 -7.05 -11.06
CA TYR A 61 20.05 -6.68 -10.11
C TYR A 61 20.12 -5.16 -9.89
N GLU A 62 19.69 -4.37 -10.87
CA GLU A 62 19.64 -2.92 -10.83
C GLU A 62 18.68 -2.42 -9.76
N TYR A 63 17.56 -3.11 -9.52
CA TYR A 63 16.65 -2.79 -8.41
C TYR A 63 17.31 -2.99 -7.05
N ALA A 64 18.09 -4.06 -6.88
CA ALA A 64 18.88 -4.27 -5.66
C ALA A 64 19.97 -3.20 -5.51
N GLN A 65 20.57 -2.75 -6.62
CA GLN A 65 21.53 -1.65 -6.63
C GLN A 65 20.89 -0.34 -6.19
N GLY A 66 19.79 0.09 -6.80
CA GLY A 66 19.18 1.37 -6.45
C GLY A 66 18.58 1.39 -5.04
N PHE A 67 18.01 0.27 -4.57
CA PHE A 67 17.62 0.12 -3.16
C PHE A 67 18.81 0.35 -2.22
N THR A 68 19.98 -0.19 -2.56
CA THR A 68 21.21 -0.01 -1.78
C THR A 68 21.74 1.41 -1.87
N GLU A 69 21.76 2.02 -3.07
CA GLU A 69 22.21 3.40 -3.23
C GLU A 69 21.34 4.37 -2.42
N PHE A 70 20.02 4.18 -2.42
CA PHE A 70 19.11 4.97 -1.59
C PHE A 70 19.41 4.84 -0.09
N MET A 71 19.58 3.61 0.43
CA MET A 71 19.89 3.38 1.85
C MET A 71 21.22 4.01 2.29
N PHE A 72 22.19 4.08 1.39
CA PHE A 72 23.54 4.56 1.69
C PHE A 72 23.83 5.94 1.09
N GLN A 73 22.81 6.67 0.63
CA GLN A 73 22.95 7.96 -0.06
C GLN A 73 23.75 9.02 0.73
N ARG A 74 23.80 8.92 2.07
CA ARG A 74 24.55 9.84 2.96
C ARG A 74 25.86 9.25 3.51
N LYS A 75 26.29 8.07 3.06
CA LYS A 75 27.47 7.36 3.57
C LYS A 75 28.55 7.23 2.50
N THR A 76 29.73 7.75 2.78
CA THR A 76 30.92 7.68 1.93
C THR A 76 32.07 6.93 2.64
N GLY A 77 33.09 6.52 1.89
CA GLY A 77 34.28 5.84 2.42
C GLY A 77 34.30 4.31 2.23
N TYR A 78 35.46 3.70 2.51
CA TYR A 78 35.73 2.28 2.23
C TYR A 78 34.77 1.33 2.97
N LEU A 79 34.55 1.55 4.27
CA LEU A 79 33.64 0.70 5.06
C LEU A 79 32.19 0.77 4.54
N ALA A 80 31.76 1.96 4.08
CA ALA A 80 30.46 2.14 3.45
C ALA A 80 30.40 1.39 2.10
N ALA A 81 31.46 1.40 1.30
CA ALA A 81 31.51 0.64 0.04
C ALA A 81 31.42 -0.87 0.26
N VAL A 82 32.12 -1.41 1.27
CA VAL A 82 32.03 -2.82 1.67
C VAL A 82 30.61 -3.15 2.14
N ALA A 83 30.03 -2.32 3.01
CA ALA A 83 28.66 -2.50 3.50
C ALA A 83 27.63 -2.44 2.35
N LYS A 84 27.76 -1.49 1.41
CA LYS A 84 26.93 -1.41 0.19
C LYS A 84 27.00 -2.72 -0.60
N ALA A 85 28.21 -3.26 -0.83
CA ALA A 85 28.36 -4.50 -1.59
C ALA A 85 27.66 -5.70 -0.92
N ILE A 86 27.78 -5.82 0.41
CA ILE A 86 27.12 -6.87 1.19
C ILE A 86 25.61 -6.70 1.13
N VAL A 87 25.11 -5.51 1.43
CA VAL A 87 23.67 -5.22 1.46
C VAL A 87 23.04 -5.40 0.08
N LYS A 88 23.70 -4.97 -1.00
CA LYS A 88 23.22 -5.20 -2.38
C LYS A 88 23.05 -6.68 -2.70
N ARG A 89 24.03 -7.53 -2.33
CA ARG A 89 23.93 -8.98 -2.53
C ARG A 89 22.80 -9.59 -1.70
N MET A 90 22.64 -9.15 -0.45
CA MET A 90 21.54 -9.61 0.41
C MET A 90 20.17 -9.19 -0.13
N ALA A 91 20.02 -7.92 -0.54
CA ALA A 91 18.82 -7.41 -1.16
C ALA A 91 18.47 -8.18 -2.43
N TRP A 92 19.44 -8.46 -3.30
CA TRP A 92 19.24 -9.30 -4.48
C TRP A 92 18.78 -10.72 -4.13
N TRP A 93 19.38 -11.34 -3.11
CA TRP A 93 19.00 -12.69 -2.69
C TRP A 93 17.58 -12.75 -2.12
N VAL A 94 17.20 -11.81 -1.26
CA VAL A 94 15.82 -11.68 -0.76
C VAL A 94 14.85 -11.32 -1.90
N GLY A 95 15.29 -10.48 -2.83
CA GLY A 95 14.53 -10.07 -4.01
C GLY A 95 14.15 -11.22 -4.93
N LYS A 96 14.88 -12.35 -4.89
CA LYS A 96 14.55 -13.58 -5.63
C LYS A 96 13.41 -14.40 -5.01
N ILE A 97 12.85 -13.98 -3.87
CA ILE A 97 11.63 -14.61 -3.34
C ILE A 97 10.55 -14.56 -4.43
N ALA A 98 10.04 -15.75 -4.76
CA ALA A 98 8.96 -15.89 -5.72
C ALA A 98 7.63 -15.53 -5.06
N LEU A 99 6.88 -14.66 -5.71
CA LEU A 99 5.51 -14.33 -5.32
C LEU A 99 4.52 -15.28 -6.02
N PRO A 100 3.34 -15.55 -5.45
CA PRO A 100 2.32 -16.40 -6.06
C PRO A 100 1.59 -15.70 -7.21
N LEU A 101 2.36 -15.22 -8.19
CA LEU A 101 1.90 -14.48 -9.38
C LEU A 101 2.22 -15.28 -10.64
N ASN A 102 1.27 -15.32 -11.57
CA ASN A 102 1.36 -16.04 -12.83
C ASN A 102 1.79 -15.08 -13.95
N VAL A 103 3.08 -15.07 -14.28
CA VAL A 103 3.62 -14.17 -15.30
C VAL A 103 3.05 -14.52 -16.68
N GLY A 104 2.41 -13.55 -17.33
CA GLY A 104 1.87 -13.74 -18.68
C GLY A 104 0.71 -14.75 -18.79
N ALA A 105 0.01 -15.05 -17.69
CA ALA A 105 -1.19 -15.87 -17.76
C ALA A 105 -2.34 -15.10 -18.44
N PRO A 106 -3.19 -15.74 -19.26
CA PRO A 106 -4.35 -15.08 -19.84
C PRO A 106 -5.28 -14.50 -18.76
N MET A 107 -5.88 -13.35 -19.04
CA MET A 107 -6.88 -12.74 -18.15
C MET A 107 -8.07 -13.69 -17.92
N ALA A 108 -8.61 -13.66 -16.71
CA ALA A 108 -9.74 -14.50 -16.33
C ALA A 108 -10.97 -14.13 -17.17
N THR A 109 -11.71 -15.15 -17.62
CA THR A 109 -13.02 -14.94 -18.22
C THR A 109 -14.02 -14.62 -17.11
N SER A 110 -14.82 -13.56 -17.29
CA SER A 110 -15.84 -13.13 -16.34
C SER A 110 -17.07 -12.62 -17.07
N GLU A 111 -18.21 -12.67 -16.39
CA GLU A 111 -19.48 -12.11 -16.88
C GLU A 111 -19.47 -10.57 -16.91
N ALA A 112 -18.55 -9.94 -16.17
CA ALA A 112 -18.36 -8.51 -16.12
C ALA A 112 -16.87 -8.14 -16.25
N LYS A 113 -16.59 -6.95 -16.79
CA LYS A 113 -15.22 -6.42 -16.89
C LYS A 113 -14.69 -6.01 -15.52
N PHE A 114 -13.39 -6.18 -15.31
CA PHE A 114 -12.73 -5.87 -14.05
C PHE A 114 -12.42 -4.37 -13.95
N PRO A 115 -12.85 -3.68 -12.89
CA PRO A 115 -12.39 -2.31 -12.65
C PRO A 115 -10.89 -2.30 -12.37
N ILE A 116 -10.29 -1.11 -12.45
CA ILE A 116 -8.84 -0.95 -12.27
C ILE A 116 -8.49 0.21 -11.33
N VAL A 117 -7.38 0.06 -10.62
CA VAL A 117 -6.75 1.18 -9.92
C VAL A 117 -5.32 1.43 -10.40
N ILE A 118 -4.93 2.70 -10.42
CA ILE A 118 -3.55 3.11 -10.68
C ILE A 118 -2.86 3.35 -9.34
N LEU A 119 -1.76 2.63 -9.10
CA LEU A 119 -1.00 2.72 -7.86
C LEU A 119 0.25 3.59 -8.05
N SER A 120 0.34 4.65 -7.24
CA SER A 120 1.50 5.53 -7.12
C SER A 120 2.34 5.18 -5.87
N HIS A 121 3.60 4.76 -6.07
CA HIS A 121 4.46 4.36 -4.95
C HIS A 121 5.02 5.55 -4.16
N GLY A 122 5.42 5.33 -2.90
CA GLY A 122 6.13 6.32 -2.10
C GLY A 122 7.54 6.64 -2.60
N MET A 123 8.22 7.58 -1.97
CA MET A 123 9.63 7.85 -2.27
C MET A 123 10.48 6.60 -2.05
N SER A 124 11.47 6.38 -2.90
CA SER A 124 12.28 5.15 -3.01
C SER A 124 11.51 3.88 -3.39
N GLY A 125 10.21 3.99 -3.63
CA GLY A 125 9.39 2.91 -4.17
C GLY A 125 9.75 2.57 -5.62
N THR A 126 9.14 1.50 -6.11
CA THR A 126 9.19 1.01 -7.49
C THR A 126 7.85 0.31 -7.78
N ARG A 127 7.59 -0.14 -9.01
CA ARG A 127 6.34 -0.86 -9.35
C ARG A 127 6.13 -2.18 -8.58
N THR A 128 7.13 -2.68 -7.84
CA THR A 128 7.04 -3.95 -7.11
C THR A 128 6.93 -3.79 -5.60
N VAL A 129 6.97 -2.56 -5.07
CA VAL A 129 7.11 -2.32 -3.61
C VAL A 129 5.89 -2.74 -2.78
N SER A 130 4.70 -2.83 -3.40
CA SER A 130 3.44 -3.22 -2.74
C SER A 130 2.74 -4.38 -3.47
N SER A 131 3.52 -5.31 -4.03
CA SER A 131 3.01 -6.44 -4.83
C SER A 131 2.06 -7.35 -4.05
N LEU A 132 2.21 -7.45 -2.72
CA LEU A 132 1.29 -8.26 -1.90
C LEU A 132 -0.11 -7.67 -1.84
N ILE A 133 -0.22 -6.34 -1.70
CA ILE A 133 -1.52 -5.66 -1.72
C ILE A 133 -2.09 -5.64 -3.14
N CYS A 134 -1.27 -5.35 -4.16
CA CYS A 134 -1.71 -5.40 -5.56
C CYS A 134 -2.27 -6.78 -5.94
N GLY A 135 -1.58 -7.85 -5.53
CA GLY A 135 -2.07 -9.21 -5.75
C GLY A 135 -3.33 -9.53 -4.96
N SER A 136 -3.48 -9.01 -3.74
CA SER A 136 -4.72 -9.17 -2.98
C SER A 136 -5.92 -8.54 -3.71
N LEU A 137 -5.79 -7.30 -4.17
CA LEU A 137 -6.83 -6.60 -4.94
C LEU A 137 -7.16 -7.34 -6.25
N ALA A 138 -6.14 -7.76 -6.99
CA ALA A 138 -6.31 -8.53 -8.22
C ALA A 138 -7.00 -9.88 -7.97
N SER A 139 -6.68 -10.56 -6.87
CA SER A 139 -7.37 -11.82 -6.53
C SER A 139 -8.85 -11.64 -6.21
N GLN A 140 -9.24 -10.42 -5.81
CA GLN A 140 -10.62 -10.03 -5.49
C GLN A 140 -11.35 -9.38 -6.69
N GLY A 141 -10.72 -9.36 -7.87
CA GLY A 141 -11.37 -8.88 -9.10
C GLY A 141 -11.10 -7.42 -9.46
N ILE A 142 -10.15 -6.74 -8.79
CA ILE A 142 -9.75 -5.37 -9.13
C ILE A 142 -8.36 -5.40 -9.76
N ALA A 143 -8.25 -5.04 -11.04
CA ALA A 143 -6.94 -4.92 -11.70
C ALA A 143 -6.14 -3.76 -11.08
N VAL A 144 -4.81 -3.83 -11.12
CA VAL A 144 -3.93 -2.79 -10.57
C VAL A 144 -2.80 -2.49 -11.54
N PHE A 145 -2.66 -1.23 -11.97
CA PHE A 145 -1.49 -0.75 -12.68
C PHE A 145 -0.57 0.00 -11.71
N ALA A 146 0.52 -0.63 -11.27
CA ALA A 146 1.52 -0.01 -10.41
C ALA A 146 2.55 0.75 -11.23
N VAL A 147 2.54 2.07 -11.14
CA VAL A 147 3.45 2.97 -11.88
C VAL A 147 4.86 2.91 -11.28
N GLU A 148 5.89 2.97 -12.12
CA GLU A 148 7.27 3.22 -11.73
C GLU A 148 7.68 4.63 -12.16
N HIS A 149 7.63 5.57 -11.22
CA HIS A 149 7.79 7.00 -11.52
C HIS A 149 9.21 7.36 -11.97
N THR A 150 9.30 8.29 -12.93
CA THR A 150 10.55 8.81 -13.50
C THR A 150 10.89 10.23 -13.03
N ASP A 151 10.20 10.71 -12.02
CA ASP A 151 10.41 11.99 -11.32
C ASP A 151 11.70 12.05 -10.45
N GLY A 152 12.53 10.99 -10.51
CA GLY A 152 13.75 10.84 -9.72
C GLY A 152 13.53 10.46 -8.26
N THR A 153 12.30 10.12 -7.84
CA THR A 153 11.98 9.63 -6.49
C THR A 153 12.09 8.12 -6.35
N ALA A 154 11.98 7.36 -7.44
CA ALA A 154 12.11 5.91 -7.39
C ALA A 154 13.52 5.48 -6.96
N ALA A 155 13.64 4.38 -6.22
CA ALA A 155 14.96 3.81 -5.93
C ALA A 155 15.66 3.37 -7.21
N THR A 156 14.89 2.85 -8.16
CA THR A 156 15.31 2.49 -9.51
C THR A 156 14.14 2.68 -10.45
N THR A 157 14.39 3.23 -11.63
CA THR A 157 13.42 3.23 -12.73
C THR A 157 14.08 2.71 -14.00
N ALA A 158 13.35 1.88 -14.74
CA ALA A 158 13.77 1.34 -16.03
C ALA A 158 13.24 2.22 -17.17
N LEU A 159 14.06 3.14 -17.70
CA LEU A 159 13.64 3.99 -18.82
C LEU A 159 13.46 3.17 -20.09
N ALA A 160 12.20 2.96 -20.48
CA ALA A 160 11.82 2.45 -21.78
C ALA A 160 12.11 3.48 -22.89
N SER A 161 12.68 3.05 -24.01
CA SER A 161 12.86 3.88 -25.20
C SER A 161 12.24 3.19 -26.40
N SER A 162 11.64 3.94 -27.33
CA SER A 162 10.97 3.37 -28.52
C SER A 162 11.88 2.48 -29.38
N ASN A 163 13.15 2.85 -29.53
CA ASN A 163 14.11 2.17 -30.42
C ASN A 163 15.01 1.13 -29.74
N ASP A 164 15.04 1.07 -28.40
CA ASP A 164 15.91 0.16 -27.66
C ASP A 164 15.07 -0.82 -26.82
N PRO A 165 15.16 -2.15 -27.07
CA PRO A 165 14.49 -3.14 -26.24
C PRO A 165 15.05 -3.20 -24.80
N LYS A 166 16.29 -2.75 -24.58
CA LYS A 166 16.92 -2.76 -23.25
C LYS A 166 16.64 -1.46 -22.53
N PRO A 167 16.05 -1.51 -21.31
CA PRO A 167 15.82 -0.30 -20.54
C PRO A 167 17.14 0.33 -20.07
N CYS A 168 17.17 1.65 -19.99
CA CYS A 168 18.24 2.37 -19.31
C CYS A 168 17.85 2.60 -17.85
N PHE A 169 18.61 2.05 -16.91
CA PHE A 169 18.29 2.19 -15.49
C PHE A 169 18.78 3.52 -14.93
N GLN A 170 17.88 4.23 -14.25
CA GLN A 170 18.16 5.42 -13.47
C GLN A 170 17.89 5.15 -11.99
N TYR A 171 18.57 5.88 -11.12
CA TYR A 171 18.49 5.70 -9.67
C TYR A 171 17.99 6.98 -8.99
N TYR A 172 17.64 6.85 -7.71
CA TYR A 172 17.19 7.96 -6.88
C TYR A 172 18.11 9.18 -6.99
N SER A 173 17.50 10.35 -7.26
CA SER A 173 18.24 11.58 -7.58
C SER A 173 18.50 12.52 -6.40
N GLY A 174 18.23 12.08 -5.17
CA GLY A 174 18.46 12.87 -3.96
C GLY A 174 17.24 13.59 -3.43
N TRP A 175 17.43 14.27 -2.29
CA TRP A 175 16.43 15.14 -1.69
C TRP A 175 16.38 16.46 -2.47
N ARG A 176 15.16 16.96 -2.68
CA ARG A 176 14.84 18.09 -3.55
C ARG A 176 14.29 19.28 -2.74
N THR A 177 14.35 20.48 -3.30
CA THR A 177 13.71 21.68 -2.74
C THR A 177 12.18 21.58 -2.83
N THR A 178 11.45 22.53 -2.23
CA THR A 178 9.98 22.58 -2.33
C THR A 178 9.53 22.77 -3.78
N ASP A 179 10.09 23.72 -4.51
CA ASP A 179 9.70 23.93 -5.92
C ASP A 179 9.94 22.67 -6.76
N GLU A 180 11.06 21.97 -6.54
CA GLU A 180 11.34 20.70 -7.22
C GLU A 180 10.35 19.59 -6.80
N ARG A 181 9.81 19.62 -5.57
CA ARG A 181 8.77 18.68 -5.11
C ARG A 181 7.45 18.90 -5.84
N ASP A 182 7.07 20.15 -6.06
CA ASP A 182 5.83 20.48 -6.75
C ASP A 182 5.88 19.96 -8.20
N HIS A 183 7.03 20.13 -8.86
CA HIS A 183 7.30 19.52 -10.17
C HIS A 183 7.24 17.99 -10.13
N GLN A 184 7.77 17.34 -9.08
CA GLN A 184 7.65 15.88 -8.93
C GLN A 184 6.19 15.43 -8.81
N ILE A 185 5.36 16.16 -8.06
CA ILE A 185 3.95 15.83 -7.90
C ILE A 185 3.22 15.97 -9.23
N ALA A 186 3.39 17.09 -9.93
CA ALA A 186 2.80 17.30 -11.25
C ALA A 186 3.25 16.24 -12.26
N HIS A 187 4.53 15.88 -12.26
CA HIS A 187 5.10 14.81 -13.10
C HIS A 187 4.41 13.47 -12.83
N ARG A 188 4.23 13.10 -11.56
CA ARG A 188 3.55 11.84 -11.19
C ARG A 188 2.08 11.83 -11.59
N MET A 189 1.38 12.95 -11.47
CA MET A 189 -0.01 13.08 -11.89
C MET A 189 -0.14 12.87 -13.42
N ALA A 190 0.78 13.44 -14.19
CA ALA A 190 0.86 13.21 -15.64
C ALA A 190 1.22 11.75 -16.00
N GLU A 191 2.11 11.10 -15.24
CA GLU A 191 2.38 9.67 -15.40
C GLU A 191 1.16 8.80 -15.06
N ASN A 192 0.37 9.16 -14.05
CA ASN A 192 -0.87 8.45 -13.73
C ASN A 192 -1.90 8.58 -14.86
N ARG A 193 -2.06 9.77 -15.47
CA ARG A 193 -2.90 9.97 -16.66
C ARG A 193 -2.39 9.15 -17.85
N THR A 194 -1.08 9.08 -18.03
CA THR A 194 -0.47 8.28 -19.10
C THR A 194 -0.68 6.78 -18.87
N ALA A 195 -0.60 6.32 -17.62
CA ALA A 195 -0.96 4.96 -17.25
C ALA A 195 -2.43 4.66 -17.57
N LEU A 196 -3.36 5.57 -17.25
CA LEU A 196 -4.78 5.44 -17.63
C LEU A 196 -4.94 5.30 -19.15
N ARG A 197 -4.33 6.20 -19.92
CA ARG A 197 -4.35 6.15 -21.39
C ARG A 197 -3.84 4.81 -21.94
N VAL A 198 -2.71 4.31 -21.41
CA VAL A 198 -2.16 3.01 -21.84
C VAL A 198 -3.12 1.87 -21.49
N VAL A 199 -3.73 1.90 -20.30
CA VAL A 199 -4.74 0.90 -19.90
C VAL A 199 -5.96 0.96 -20.81
N GLN A 200 -6.45 2.16 -21.17
CA GLN A 200 -7.55 2.31 -22.14
C GLN A 200 -7.17 1.70 -23.49
N HIS A 201 -5.94 1.91 -23.98
CA HIS A 201 -5.50 1.27 -25.22
C HIS A 201 -5.50 -0.26 -25.14
N LEU A 202 -5.02 -0.82 -24.03
CA LEU A 202 -5.03 -2.26 -23.75
C LEU A 202 -6.45 -2.83 -23.62
N ALA A 203 -7.34 -2.11 -22.94
CA ALA A 203 -8.74 -2.51 -22.72
C ALA A 203 -9.58 -2.47 -24.01
N HIS A 204 -9.30 -1.53 -24.91
CA HIS A 204 -9.95 -1.42 -26.22
C HIS A 204 -9.31 -2.32 -27.29
N GLY A 205 -8.18 -2.97 -26.99
CA GLY A 205 -7.44 -3.77 -27.97
C GLY A 205 -6.86 -2.95 -29.12
N SER A 206 -6.62 -1.66 -28.88
CA SER A 206 -6.13 -0.73 -29.89
C SER A 206 -4.60 -0.75 -29.97
N HIS A 207 -4.06 -0.55 -31.17
CA HIS A 207 -2.62 -0.45 -31.37
C HIS A 207 -2.08 0.88 -30.83
N LEU A 208 -1.03 0.79 -30.01
CA LEU A 208 -0.28 1.94 -29.51
C LEU A 208 1.20 1.74 -29.84
N GLU A 209 1.74 2.58 -30.72
CA GLU A 209 3.14 2.51 -31.11
C GLU A 209 4.06 2.76 -29.90
N GLY A 210 5.12 1.95 -29.78
CA GLY A 210 6.06 2.04 -28.64
C GLY A 210 5.58 1.35 -27.36
N LEU A 211 4.38 0.77 -27.35
CA LEU A 211 3.88 -0.06 -26.24
C LEU A 211 4.51 -1.46 -26.29
N ARG A 212 4.93 -1.95 -25.12
CA ARG A 212 5.50 -3.28 -24.91
C ARG A 212 4.91 -3.89 -23.65
N VAL A 213 4.55 -5.16 -23.76
CA VAL A 213 4.07 -5.96 -22.63
C VAL A 213 4.90 -7.22 -22.54
N THR A 214 5.35 -7.55 -21.34
CA THR A 214 6.11 -8.77 -21.06
C THR A 214 5.19 -9.99 -20.92
N GLY A 215 5.76 -11.19 -20.76
CA GLY A 215 4.98 -12.41 -20.54
C GLY A 215 4.43 -13.07 -21.80
N GLY A 216 4.77 -12.56 -22.99
CA GLY A 216 4.40 -13.18 -24.28
C GLY A 216 2.92 -13.04 -24.65
N LEU A 217 2.21 -12.14 -23.98
CA LEU A 217 0.82 -11.83 -24.28
C LEU A 217 0.73 -10.79 -25.40
N ASP A 218 -0.26 -10.96 -26.28
CA ASP A 218 -0.61 -9.96 -27.29
C ASP A 218 -1.37 -8.79 -26.63
N PRO A 219 -0.80 -7.57 -26.59
CA PRO A 219 -1.44 -6.41 -25.95
C PRO A 219 -2.82 -6.08 -26.54
N ALA A 220 -3.06 -6.40 -27.81
CA ALA A 220 -4.32 -6.09 -28.49
C ALA A 220 -5.49 -6.96 -28.02
N THR A 221 -5.23 -8.09 -27.37
CA THR A 221 -6.28 -9.05 -27.00
C THR A 221 -6.26 -9.43 -25.53
N ALA A 222 -5.10 -9.34 -24.86
CA ALA A 222 -4.89 -9.93 -23.55
C ALA A 222 -5.61 -9.24 -22.39
N PHE A 223 -6.01 -7.97 -22.53
CA PHE A 223 -6.52 -7.15 -21.42
C PHE A 223 -7.88 -6.49 -21.71
N THR A 224 -8.62 -6.98 -22.70
CA THR A 224 -9.94 -6.46 -23.09
C THR A 224 -11.03 -6.67 -22.03
N GLY A 225 -10.75 -7.51 -21.03
CA GLY A 225 -11.57 -7.71 -19.84
C GLY A 225 -11.43 -6.62 -18.77
N ILE A 226 -10.59 -5.61 -18.96
CA ILE A 226 -10.50 -4.44 -18.06
C ILE A 226 -11.59 -3.43 -18.44
N ASP A 227 -12.24 -2.87 -17.42
CA ASP A 227 -13.09 -1.69 -17.52
C ASP A 227 -12.25 -0.44 -17.23
N ALA A 228 -11.80 0.21 -18.29
CA ALA A 228 -10.94 1.40 -18.20
C ALA A 228 -11.72 2.70 -17.99
N GLU A 229 -13.05 2.63 -17.81
CA GLU A 229 -13.89 3.75 -17.38
C GLU A 229 -14.22 3.66 -15.88
N CYS A 230 -14.02 2.48 -15.27
CA CYS A 230 -14.20 2.25 -13.85
C CYS A 230 -12.85 2.30 -13.11
N VAL A 231 -12.32 3.52 -12.93
CA VAL A 231 -10.92 3.75 -12.50
C VAL A 231 -10.82 4.52 -11.18
N GLY A 232 -9.96 4.03 -10.29
CA GLY A 232 -9.59 4.73 -9.06
C GLY A 232 -8.08 4.92 -8.92
N LEU A 233 -7.68 5.73 -7.94
CA LEU A 233 -6.28 5.93 -7.59
C LEU A 233 -5.95 5.31 -6.23
N VAL A 234 -4.74 4.80 -6.10
CA VAL A 234 -4.19 4.35 -4.83
C VAL A 234 -2.76 4.88 -4.71
N GLY A 235 -2.34 5.28 -3.51
CA GLY A 235 -0.98 5.74 -3.32
C GLY A 235 -0.43 5.45 -1.94
N HIS A 236 0.90 5.39 -1.82
CA HIS A 236 1.61 5.31 -0.53
C HIS A 236 2.51 6.51 -0.30
N SER A 237 2.53 7.10 0.90
CA SER A 237 3.49 8.15 1.28
C SER A 237 3.49 9.34 0.29
N PHE A 238 4.60 9.57 -0.44
CA PHE A 238 4.66 10.57 -1.51
C PHE A 238 3.69 10.29 -2.67
N GLY A 239 3.38 9.02 -2.95
CA GLY A 239 2.30 8.65 -3.88
C GLY A 239 0.90 8.87 -3.29
N ALA A 240 0.73 8.72 -1.98
CA ALA A 240 -0.56 8.95 -1.31
C ALA A 240 -0.97 10.43 -1.36
N LEU A 241 -0.04 11.37 -1.16
CA LEU A 241 -0.33 12.79 -1.37
C LEU A 241 -0.56 13.11 -2.85
N THR A 242 0.15 12.42 -3.77
CA THR A 242 0.00 12.65 -5.21
C THR A 242 -1.41 12.29 -5.66
N VAL A 243 -1.93 11.13 -5.26
CA VAL A 243 -3.28 10.71 -5.64
C VAL A 243 -4.36 11.54 -4.96
N ALA A 244 -4.11 12.04 -3.74
CA ALA A 244 -5.02 12.95 -3.06
C ALA A 244 -5.08 14.32 -3.76
N ALA A 245 -3.92 14.86 -4.18
CA ALA A 245 -3.87 16.08 -4.99
C ALA A 245 -4.58 15.89 -6.32
N GLN A 246 -4.34 14.75 -6.99
CA GLN A 246 -4.93 14.46 -8.30
C GLN A 246 -6.44 14.27 -8.25
N VAL A 247 -6.95 13.42 -7.36
CA VAL A 247 -8.39 13.14 -7.31
C VAL A 247 -9.22 14.39 -6.98
N ALA A 248 -8.62 15.40 -6.35
CA ALA A 248 -9.28 16.65 -6.02
C ALA A 248 -9.53 17.56 -7.23
N GLU A 249 -8.81 17.37 -8.35
CA GLU A 249 -8.91 18.21 -9.56
C GLU A 249 -9.12 17.41 -10.85
N ASP A 250 -9.02 16.09 -10.81
CA ASP A 250 -9.05 15.20 -11.96
C ASP A 250 -10.25 14.25 -11.91
N ALA A 251 -11.30 14.59 -12.66
CA ALA A 251 -12.56 13.85 -12.69
C ALA A 251 -12.48 12.51 -13.44
N ASP A 252 -11.38 12.21 -14.13
CA ASP A 252 -11.17 10.91 -14.79
C ASP A 252 -11.02 9.77 -13.75
N PHE A 253 -10.74 10.11 -12.49
CA PHE A 253 -10.60 9.15 -11.39
C PHE A 253 -11.77 9.25 -10.43
N ALA A 254 -12.52 8.16 -10.29
CA ALA A 254 -13.76 8.16 -9.53
C ALA A 254 -13.57 8.27 -8.01
N CYS A 255 -12.44 7.79 -7.48
CA CYS A 255 -12.09 7.89 -6.07
C CYS A 255 -10.60 7.63 -5.84
N ALA A 256 -10.10 7.95 -4.63
CA ALA A 256 -8.72 7.64 -4.25
C ALA A 256 -8.57 7.03 -2.85
N VAL A 257 -7.54 6.21 -2.69
CA VAL A 257 -7.09 5.69 -1.39
C VAL A 257 -5.63 6.10 -1.14
N ALA A 258 -5.42 6.91 -0.11
CA ALA A 258 -4.13 7.42 0.32
C ALA A 258 -3.61 6.65 1.54
N TRP A 259 -2.66 5.74 1.33
CA TRP A 259 -1.97 5.03 2.40
C TRP A 259 -0.85 5.90 2.98
N ASP A 260 -1.05 6.35 4.21
CA ASP A 260 -0.04 7.09 4.97
C ASP A 260 0.55 8.33 4.25
N PRO A 261 -0.30 9.25 3.78
CA PRO A 261 0.13 10.44 3.04
C PRO A 261 1.11 11.32 3.82
N TRP A 262 2.04 11.93 3.09
CA TRP A 262 3.03 12.85 3.63
C TRP A 262 2.62 14.30 3.35
N TRP A 263 1.64 14.80 4.09
CA TRP A 263 0.98 16.09 3.80
C TRP A 263 1.92 17.29 3.85
N GLY A 264 3.00 17.22 4.61
CA GLY A 264 3.98 18.31 4.68
C GLY A 264 4.66 18.65 3.36
N GLN A 265 4.41 17.91 2.27
CA GLN A 265 4.90 18.21 0.92
C GLN A 265 3.79 18.55 -0.08
N ILE A 266 2.51 18.57 0.33
CA ILE A 266 1.44 18.95 -0.59
C ILE A 266 1.48 20.47 -0.81
N PRO A 267 1.52 20.95 -2.07
CA PRO A 267 1.63 22.37 -2.36
C PRO A 267 0.51 23.16 -1.67
N PRO A 268 0.78 24.31 -1.02
CA PRO A 268 -0.23 25.10 -0.32
C PRO A 268 -1.45 25.48 -1.17
N GLU A 269 -1.22 25.71 -2.46
CA GLU A 269 -2.22 26.08 -3.46
C GLU A 269 -2.99 24.90 -4.05
N SER A 270 -2.57 23.65 -3.77
CA SER A 270 -3.23 22.45 -4.30
C SER A 270 -4.73 22.47 -3.99
N PRO A 271 -5.60 22.18 -4.98
CA PRO A 271 -7.05 22.08 -4.79
C PRO A 271 -7.44 21.17 -3.63
N ALA A 272 -6.67 20.10 -3.39
CA ALA A 272 -6.87 19.20 -2.26
C ALA A 272 -6.80 19.89 -0.89
N ARG A 273 -6.18 21.08 -0.76
CA ARG A 273 -6.10 21.86 0.48
C ARG A 273 -7.01 23.09 0.49
N THR A 274 -7.38 23.60 -0.68
CA THR A 274 -7.97 24.92 -0.85
C THR A 274 -9.43 24.83 -1.28
N ALA A 275 -9.71 24.13 -2.37
CA ALA A 275 -11.04 23.98 -2.95
C ALA A 275 -11.11 22.67 -3.75
N TRP A 276 -11.84 21.68 -3.23
CA TRP A 276 -12.02 20.40 -3.91
C TRP A 276 -12.93 20.59 -5.13
N GLN A 277 -12.46 20.16 -6.32
CA GLN A 277 -13.09 20.49 -7.62
C GLN A 277 -13.87 19.33 -8.22
N THR A 278 -13.68 18.10 -7.72
CA THR A 278 -14.35 16.88 -8.22
C THR A 278 -15.43 16.37 -7.27
N ASP A 279 -16.24 15.42 -7.74
CA ASP A 279 -17.17 14.64 -6.91
C ASP A 279 -16.53 13.32 -6.40
N SER A 280 -15.21 13.20 -6.49
CA SER A 280 -14.48 11.97 -6.22
C SER A 280 -14.01 11.92 -4.74
N PRO A 281 -14.43 10.91 -3.95
CA PRO A 281 -14.10 10.84 -2.53
C PRO A 281 -12.71 10.26 -2.25
N LEU A 282 -12.20 10.53 -1.04
CA LEU A 282 -10.88 10.11 -0.58
C LEU A 282 -10.94 9.27 0.70
N LEU A 283 -10.30 8.10 0.71
CA LEU A 283 -9.93 7.39 1.93
C LEU A 283 -8.49 7.70 2.32
N ILE A 284 -8.29 8.25 3.51
CA ILE A 284 -6.98 8.37 4.16
C ILE A 284 -6.82 7.17 5.09
N LEU A 285 -5.94 6.25 4.73
CA LEU A 285 -5.61 5.08 5.55
C LEU A 285 -4.25 5.29 6.19
N GLY A 286 -4.28 5.80 7.42
CA GLY A 286 -3.11 6.11 8.21
C GLY A 286 -2.56 4.92 8.99
N SER A 287 -1.26 4.92 9.24
CA SER A 287 -0.59 4.08 10.22
C SER A 287 -0.50 4.77 11.58
N HIS A 288 -0.45 3.97 12.65
CA HIS A 288 -0.36 4.48 14.02
C HIS A 288 0.88 5.38 14.18
N ALA A 289 2.06 4.88 13.83
CA ALA A 289 3.31 5.63 14.05
C ALA A 289 3.43 6.91 13.19
N TRP A 290 2.61 7.05 12.15
CA TRP A 290 2.64 8.21 11.25
C TRP A 290 1.59 9.27 11.62
N ASN A 291 0.42 8.83 12.12
CA ASN A 291 -0.74 9.70 12.37
C ASN A 291 -0.99 9.99 13.85
N VAL A 292 -0.41 9.21 14.77
CA VAL A 292 -0.54 9.41 16.21
C VAL A 292 0.68 10.16 16.73
N PRO A 293 0.52 11.16 17.64
CA PRO A 293 1.66 11.83 18.26
C PRO A 293 2.60 10.84 18.94
N ASP A 294 3.90 10.98 18.69
CA ASP A 294 4.93 10.23 19.43
C ASP A 294 5.08 10.77 20.87
N ASP A 295 5.95 10.15 21.68
CA ASP A 295 6.21 10.58 23.07
C ASP A 295 6.69 12.03 23.19
N LYS A 296 7.11 12.65 22.08
CA LYS A 296 7.55 14.06 22.00
C LYS A 296 6.45 14.96 21.41
N GLY A 297 5.23 14.44 21.24
CA GLY A 297 4.09 15.14 20.66
C GLY A 297 4.17 15.36 19.16
N ARG A 298 5.08 14.70 18.44
CA ARG A 298 5.27 14.91 17.00
C ARG A 298 4.33 14.01 16.20
N ILE A 299 3.63 14.61 15.25
CA ILE A 299 2.81 13.91 14.26
C ILE A 299 3.55 13.94 12.92
N TYR A 300 3.96 12.78 12.40
CA TYR A 300 4.81 12.70 11.21
C TYR A 300 4.06 13.00 9.91
N CYS A 301 2.76 12.73 9.84
CA CYS A 301 1.97 12.94 8.63
C CYS A 301 1.76 14.43 8.28
N ASP A 302 2.11 15.37 9.18
CA ASP A 302 1.61 16.75 9.19
C ASP A 302 0.08 16.80 9.40
N GLY A 303 -0.32 16.69 10.67
CA GLY A 303 -1.73 16.68 11.07
C GLY A 303 -2.49 17.96 10.67
N LYS A 304 -1.81 19.11 10.56
CA LYS A 304 -2.44 20.35 10.06
C LYS A 304 -2.76 20.22 8.58
N GLY A 305 -1.82 19.74 7.77
CA GLY A 305 -2.04 19.42 6.36
C GLY A 305 -3.18 18.43 6.18
N GLN A 306 -3.23 17.36 6.99
CA GLN A 306 -4.32 16.38 6.97
C GLN A 306 -5.68 17.03 7.24
N SER A 307 -5.79 17.85 8.29
CA SER A 307 -7.05 18.53 8.62
C SER A 307 -7.51 19.48 7.51
N LEU A 308 -6.58 20.18 6.85
CA LEU A 308 -6.91 21.05 5.71
C LEU A 308 -7.47 20.25 4.54
N VAL A 309 -6.86 19.10 4.22
CA VAL A 309 -7.34 18.24 3.13
C VAL A 309 -8.72 17.68 3.45
N MET A 310 -8.91 17.18 4.67
CA MET A 310 -10.21 16.67 5.09
C MET A 310 -11.28 17.76 5.06
N HIS A 311 -10.97 18.96 5.54
CA HIS A 311 -11.89 20.10 5.49
C HIS A 311 -12.22 20.49 4.05
N SER A 312 -11.21 20.65 3.19
CA SER A 312 -11.39 21.01 1.78
C SER A 312 -12.27 20.00 1.05
N SER A 313 -12.13 18.69 1.32
CA SER A 313 -12.98 17.66 0.70
C SER A 313 -14.47 17.76 1.06
N THR A 314 -14.85 18.49 2.10
CA THR A 314 -16.26 18.77 2.45
C THR A 314 -16.81 20.02 1.77
N LEU A 315 -15.92 20.82 1.18
CA LEU A 315 -16.25 22.06 0.47
C LEU A 315 -16.17 21.76 -1.03
N ARG A 316 -17.28 21.92 -1.74
CA ARG A 316 -17.26 21.90 -3.20
C ARG A 316 -17.09 23.33 -3.70
N GLU A 317 -16.21 23.53 -4.68
CA GLU A 317 -16.06 24.83 -5.32
C GLU A 317 -17.42 25.34 -5.84
N GLY A 318 -17.84 26.52 -5.37
CA GLY A 318 -19.11 27.12 -5.76
C GLY A 318 -20.36 26.56 -5.07
N GLN A 319 -20.25 25.72 -4.03
CA GLN A 319 -21.39 25.20 -3.26
C GLN A 319 -21.26 25.37 -1.74
N GLU A 320 -22.38 25.19 -1.03
CA GLU A 320 -22.47 25.30 0.43
C GLU A 320 -21.59 24.24 1.15
N PRO A 321 -21.02 24.56 2.33
CA PRO A 321 -20.25 23.61 3.13
C PRO A 321 -21.03 22.33 3.44
N GLY A 322 -20.39 21.17 3.22
CA GLY A 322 -20.99 19.84 3.43
C GLY A 322 -21.57 19.19 2.16
N SER A 323 -21.45 19.84 1.01
CA SER A 323 -21.82 19.30 -0.31
C SER A 323 -20.68 18.59 -1.04
N GLY A 324 -19.45 18.67 -0.53
CA GLY A 324 -18.28 17.99 -1.13
C GLY A 324 -18.34 16.46 -0.99
N PRO A 325 -17.55 15.72 -1.79
CA PRO A 325 -17.56 14.26 -1.78
C PRO A 325 -17.11 13.65 -0.45
N GLY A 326 -16.38 14.45 0.34
CA GLY A 326 -15.90 14.09 1.65
C GLY A 326 -14.69 13.17 1.62
N SER A 327 -14.10 13.01 2.80
CA SER A 327 -13.02 12.07 3.03
C SER A 327 -13.21 11.34 4.35
N VAL A 328 -12.63 10.15 4.43
CA VAL A 328 -12.64 9.32 5.64
C VAL A 328 -11.20 9.11 6.10
N LEU A 329 -10.93 9.30 7.38
CA LEU A 329 -9.67 8.92 8.01
C LEU A 329 -9.86 7.64 8.81
N ALA A 330 -9.10 6.61 8.49
CA ALA A 330 -8.98 5.39 9.27
C ALA A 330 -7.51 5.18 9.66
N VAL A 331 -7.24 4.87 10.94
CA VAL A 331 -5.88 4.62 11.43
C VAL A 331 -5.74 3.18 11.91
N ILE A 332 -4.82 2.43 11.30
CA ILE A 332 -4.55 1.05 11.70
C ILE A 332 -3.70 1.07 12.98
N HIS A 333 -4.27 0.66 14.11
CA HIS A 333 -3.55 0.66 15.39
C HIS A 333 -2.32 -0.28 15.35
N GLY A 334 -1.21 0.12 15.98
CA GLY A 334 0.03 -0.67 16.04
C GLY A 334 0.85 -0.74 14.74
N SER A 335 0.34 -0.15 13.66
CA SER A 335 1.04 -0.13 12.37
C SER A 335 2.09 0.99 12.29
N SER A 336 2.99 0.86 11.32
CA SER A 336 4.01 1.86 10.98
C SER A 336 4.00 2.22 9.51
N HIS A 337 4.80 3.21 9.12
CA HIS A 337 4.81 3.77 7.76
C HIS A 337 5.08 2.75 6.65
N ASP A 338 5.81 1.67 6.96
CA ASP A 338 6.14 0.58 6.04
C ASP A 338 5.07 -0.54 6.01
N THR A 339 3.90 -0.35 6.62
CA THR A 339 2.84 -1.37 6.66
C THR A 339 2.24 -1.65 5.29
N ALA A 340 2.15 -0.64 4.43
CA ALA A 340 1.59 -0.76 3.08
C ALA A 340 2.63 -1.19 2.02
N VAL A 341 3.82 -1.64 2.44
CA VAL A 341 4.88 -2.10 1.53
C VAL A 341 5.41 -3.48 1.92
N ASP A 342 5.83 -4.24 0.91
CA ASP A 342 6.22 -5.64 1.06
C ASP A 342 7.51 -5.82 1.88
N VAL A 343 8.33 -4.78 1.99
CA VAL A 343 9.66 -4.82 2.62
C VAL A 343 9.58 -5.41 4.03
N ARG A 344 8.62 -4.98 4.85
CA ARG A 344 8.48 -5.48 6.23
C ARG A 344 8.10 -6.95 6.23
N ALA A 345 7.17 -7.38 5.38
CA ALA A 345 6.73 -8.77 5.29
C ALA A 345 7.85 -9.70 4.77
N LEU A 346 8.61 -9.26 3.78
CA LEU A 346 9.65 -10.08 3.14
C LEU A 346 10.95 -10.15 3.97
N PHE A 347 11.41 -9.03 4.53
CA PHE A 347 12.70 -8.97 5.25
C PHE A 347 12.61 -9.32 6.74
N ASN A 348 11.42 -9.39 7.34
CA ASN A 348 11.27 -9.86 8.72
C ASN A 348 11.36 -11.40 8.82
N SER A 349 11.41 -12.12 7.69
CA SER A 349 11.60 -13.56 7.65
C SER A 349 13.09 -13.95 7.71
N LYS A 350 13.51 -14.62 8.80
CA LYS A 350 14.83 -15.27 9.07
C LYS A 350 16.13 -14.44 9.01
N ILE A 351 16.18 -13.29 8.32
CA ILE A 351 17.40 -12.45 8.16
C ILE A 351 17.27 -11.10 8.88
N GLY A 352 16.07 -10.74 9.33
CA GLY A 352 15.78 -9.46 9.97
C GLY A 352 16.70 -9.11 11.14
N TRP A 353 17.20 -10.10 11.90
CA TRP A 353 18.18 -9.87 12.97
C TRP A 353 19.53 -9.35 12.46
N LEU A 354 20.03 -9.86 11.33
CA LEU A 354 21.30 -9.41 10.74
C LEU A 354 21.17 -8.01 10.14
N LEU A 355 20.05 -7.72 9.47
CA LEU A 355 19.77 -6.39 8.92
C LEU A 355 19.58 -5.33 10.01
N LYS A 356 18.90 -5.68 11.12
CA LYS A 356 18.80 -4.83 12.32
C LYS A 356 20.17 -4.45 12.90
N ARG A 357 21.20 -5.29 12.69
CA ARG A 357 22.55 -5.10 13.22
C ARG A 357 23.47 -4.32 12.28
N LEU A 358 23.23 -4.39 10.97
CA LEU A 358 24.03 -3.70 9.95
C LEU A 358 23.48 -2.31 9.57
N VAL A 359 22.19 -2.09 9.75
CA VAL A 359 21.52 -0.81 9.50
C VAL A 359 21.02 -0.28 10.85
N PRO A 360 21.70 0.71 11.47
CA PRO A 360 21.21 1.30 12.70
C PRO A 360 19.83 1.91 12.44
N ARG A 361 18.80 1.37 13.12
CA ARG A 361 17.48 2.01 13.16
C ARG A 361 17.68 3.41 13.73
N LYS A 362 17.29 4.45 13.00
CA LYS A 362 16.76 5.62 13.70
C LYS A 362 15.50 5.14 14.40
N GLU A 363 15.39 5.35 15.69
CA GLU A 363 14.19 5.15 16.51
C GLU A 363 13.05 6.11 16.07
N THR A 364 12.64 6.06 14.81
CA THR A 364 11.64 7.00 14.26
C THR A 364 10.34 6.35 13.83
N THR A 365 10.12 5.06 14.15
CA THR A 365 8.80 4.43 13.96
C THR A 365 8.55 3.42 15.07
N GLY A 366 8.47 3.90 16.31
CA GLY A 366 7.91 3.15 17.42
C GLY A 366 6.39 3.10 17.27
N GLY A 367 5.88 1.97 16.79
CA GLY A 367 4.47 1.60 16.89
C GLY A 367 4.40 0.15 17.39
N PRO A 368 3.42 -0.21 18.24
CA PRO A 368 3.36 -1.54 18.85
C PRO A 368 3.04 -2.62 17.80
N ASP A 369 4.00 -3.54 17.59
CA ASP A 369 3.87 -4.96 17.21
C ASP A 369 2.69 -5.43 16.32
N LEU A 370 2.25 -4.66 15.32
CA LEU A 370 1.34 -5.22 14.31
C LEU A 370 2.12 -6.22 13.44
N ALA A 371 1.59 -7.45 13.37
CA ALA A 371 2.13 -8.49 12.52
C ALA A 371 2.12 -8.02 11.04
N PRO A 372 3.24 -8.15 10.28
CA PRO A 372 3.33 -7.59 8.93
C PRO A 372 2.25 -8.09 7.96
N ASP A 373 1.88 -9.37 8.07
CA ASP A 373 0.83 -10.01 7.29
C ASP A 373 -0.56 -9.47 7.62
N LEU A 374 -0.86 -9.27 8.91
CA LEU A 374 -2.10 -8.63 9.34
C LEU A 374 -2.18 -7.18 8.84
N GLY A 375 -1.06 -6.43 8.89
CA GLY A 375 -0.98 -5.08 8.36
C GLY A 375 -1.30 -5.01 6.87
N ILE A 376 -0.67 -5.86 6.05
CA ILE A 376 -0.95 -5.97 4.62
C ILE A 376 -2.42 -6.33 4.37
N LYS A 377 -2.97 -7.27 5.14
CA LYS A 377 -4.38 -7.68 5.03
C LYS A 377 -5.33 -6.52 5.32
N LEU A 378 -5.15 -5.83 6.44
CA LEU A 378 -6.01 -4.71 6.84
C LEU A 378 -5.94 -3.57 5.82
N THR A 379 -4.76 -3.28 5.27
CA THR A 379 -4.60 -2.30 4.18
C THR A 379 -5.34 -2.73 2.92
N ALA A 380 -5.18 -3.98 2.48
CA ALA A 380 -5.84 -4.50 1.28
C ALA A 380 -7.36 -4.51 1.42
N ASP A 381 -7.89 -5.03 2.52
CA ASP A 381 -9.34 -5.15 2.75
C ASP A 381 -10.01 -3.80 2.88
N SER A 382 -9.38 -2.86 3.59
CA SER A 382 -9.89 -1.49 3.74
C SER A 382 -9.90 -0.75 2.40
N THR A 383 -8.85 -0.95 1.59
CA THR A 383 -8.78 -0.42 0.22
C THR A 383 -9.89 -1.01 -0.65
N HIS A 384 -10.05 -2.34 -0.65
CA HIS A 384 -11.07 -3.02 -1.43
C HIS A 384 -12.48 -2.58 -1.04
N ALA A 385 -12.79 -2.51 0.26
CA ALA A 385 -14.09 -2.08 0.76
C ALA A 385 -14.45 -0.66 0.31
N PHE A 386 -13.48 0.27 0.31
CA PHE A 386 -13.69 1.62 -0.19
C PHE A 386 -13.90 1.65 -1.70
N LEU A 387 -13.05 0.95 -2.46
CA LEU A 387 -13.15 0.87 -3.91
C LEU A 387 -14.49 0.27 -4.36
N LEU A 388 -14.95 -0.81 -3.71
CA LEU A 388 -16.24 -1.45 -4.01
C LEU A 388 -17.43 -0.48 -3.87
N ARG A 389 -17.33 0.49 -2.95
CA ARG A 389 -18.38 1.47 -2.69
C ARG A 389 -18.32 2.67 -3.65
N HIS A 390 -17.13 3.07 -4.08
CA HIS A 390 -16.92 4.37 -4.73
C HIS A 390 -16.47 4.30 -6.19
N LEU A 391 -16.07 3.13 -6.68
CA LEU A 391 -15.93 2.91 -8.11
C LEU A 391 -17.33 2.85 -8.77
N PRO A 392 -17.51 3.42 -9.97
CA PRO A 392 -18.78 3.47 -10.70
C PRO A 392 -19.09 2.10 -11.32
N THR A 393 -19.22 1.09 -10.48
CA THR A 393 -19.40 -0.30 -10.86
C THR A 393 -20.86 -0.58 -11.19
N THR A 394 -21.08 -1.37 -12.24
CA THR A 394 -22.39 -1.95 -12.56
C THR A 394 -22.79 -2.99 -11.50
N PRO A 395 -24.09 -3.32 -11.37
CA PRO A 395 -24.54 -4.37 -10.46
C PRO A 395 -23.87 -5.72 -10.69
N GLN A 396 -23.57 -6.06 -11.95
CA GLN A 396 -22.86 -7.28 -12.31
C GLN A 396 -21.40 -7.26 -11.81
N GLN A 397 -20.71 -6.12 -11.94
CA GLN A 397 -19.38 -5.95 -11.38
C GLN A 397 -19.38 -6.04 -9.85
N GLN A 398 -20.36 -5.43 -9.17
CA GLN A 398 -20.48 -5.51 -7.72
C GLN A 398 -20.66 -6.95 -7.24
N GLN A 399 -21.54 -7.70 -7.89
CA GLN A 399 -21.76 -9.12 -7.58
C GLN A 399 -20.49 -9.95 -7.82
N MET A 400 -19.77 -9.70 -8.92
CA MET A 400 -18.50 -10.35 -9.22
C MET A 400 -17.44 -10.09 -8.14
N LEU A 401 -17.24 -8.84 -7.73
CA LEU A 401 -16.27 -8.44 -6.70
C LEU A 401 -16.63 -9.04 -5.33
N GLN A 402 -17.90 -8.98 -4.95
CA GLN A 402 -18.38 -9.60 -3.71
C GLN A 402 -18.17 -11.12 -3.70
N THR A 403 -18.47 -11.79 -4.81
CA THR A 403 -18.26 -13.24 -4.94
C THR A 403 -16.78 -13.60 -4.85
N ALA A 404 -15.91 -12.81 -5.49
CA ALA A 404 -14.48 -13.02 -5.48
C ALA A 404 -13.87 -12.87 -4.08
N MET A 405 -14.40 -12.01 -3.22
CA MET A 405 -13.96 -11.91 -1.82
C MET A 405 -14.28 -13.16 -0.98
N HIS A 406 -15.40 -13.82 -1.25
CA HIS A 406 -15.92 -14.91 -0.40
C HIS A 406 -15.57 -16.31 -0.91
N ARG A 407 -15.00 -16.43 -2.10
CA ARG A 407 -14.63 -17.73 -2.69
C ARG A 407 -13.21 -18.12 -2.24
N PRO A 408 -13.04 -19.13 -1.36
CA PRO A 408 -11.71 -19.66 -1.07
C PRO A 408 -11.09 -20.29 -2.32
N THR A 409 -9.77 -20.19 -2.44
CA THR A 409 -8.98 -20.58 -3.61
C THR A 409 -8.99 -22.09 -3.93
N ASP A 410 -9.64 -22.93 -3.12
CA ASP A 410 -9.56 -24.40 -3.17
C ASP A 410 -10.67 -25.12 -3.97
N GLN A 411 -11.62 -24.42 -4.60
CA GLN A 411 -12.74 -25.09 -5.30
C GLN A 411 -12.50 -25.49 -6.76
N SER A 412 -11.27 -25.47 -7.28
CA SER A 412 -11.00 -25.89 -8.67
C SER A 412 -10.72 -27.39 -8.85
N THR A 413 -10.87 -28.23 -7.82
CA THR A 413 -10.65 -29.70 -7.93
C THR A 413 -11.92 -30.57 -7.91
N GLU A 414 -13.12 -30.03 -7.74
CA GLU A 414 -14.35 -30.85 -7.74
C GLU A 414 -15.44 -30.33 -8.70
N ARG A 415 -15.18 -30.41 -10.01
CA ARG A 415 -16.25 -30.56 -11.01
C ARG A 415 -15.86 -31.52 -12.12
N VAL A 416 -15.38 -32.71 -11.75
CA VAL A 416 -15.42 -33.89 -12.63
C VAL A 416 -15.76 -35.11 -11.77
N GLY A 417 -17.00 -35.59 -11.88
CA GLY A 417 -17.41 -36.87 -11.29
C GLY A 417 -18.73 -36.84 -10.55
N LYS A 418 -19.86 -36.77 -11.27
CA LYS A 418 -21.13 -37.30 -10.77
C LYS A 418 -20.93 -38.79 -10.47
N ARG A 419 -21.16 -39.22 -9.22
CA ARG A 419 -21.74 -40.52 -8.87
C ARG A 419 -22.37 -40.46 -7.48
N GLN A 420 -23.66 -40.83 -7.43
CA GLN A 420 -24.44 -41.06 -6.22
C GLN A 420 -23.76 -42.07 -5.30
N ALA A 421 -23.78 -41.81 -3.99
CA ALA A 421 -23.77 -42.86 -2.97
C ALA A 421 -24.49 -42.39 -1.69
N ASP A 422 -25.20 -43.34 -1.12
CA ASP A 422 -26.18 -43.35 -0.02
C ASP A 422 -25.71 -42.75 1.33
N PRO A 423 -26.61 -42.25 2.21
CA PRO A 423 -26.28 -41.77 3.54
C PRO A 423 -26.51 -42.86 4.58
N SER A 424 -25.43 -43.43 5.13
CA SER A 424 -25.50 -44.14 6.41
C SER A 424 -24.17 -43.99 7.14
N HIS A 425 -24.20 -43.21 8.22
CA HIS A 425 -23.53 -43.47 9.50
C HIS A 425 -23.59 -42.22 10.38
N SER A 426 -24.63 -42.17 11.20
CA SER A 426 -24.77 -41.36 12.40
C SER A 426 -23.98 -42.00 13.56
N ILE A 427 -23.11 -41.26 14.25
CA ILE A 427 -22.68 -41.59 15.63
C ILE A 427 -22.59 -40.30 16.47
N GLN A 428 -23.04 -40.45 17.72
CA GLN A 428 -23.42 -39.47 18.73
C GLN A 428 -22.27 -38.83 19.53
N ILE A 429 -22.69 -37.73 20.18
CA ILE A 429 -22.10 -36.89 21.23
C ILE A 429 -21.65 -37.69 22.48
N SER A 430 -20.61 -37.22 23.19
CA SER A 430 -20.57 -37.20 24.67
C SER A 430 -19.51 -36.23 25.20
N ALA A 431 -19.90 -35.49 26.25
CA ALA A 431 -19.09 -34.53 26.99
C ALA A 431 -18.93 -34.95 28.46
N GLU A 432 -17.85 -34.43 29.06
CA GLU A 432 -17.53 -34.27 30.49
C GLU A 432 -17.02 -35.49 31.32
N PRO A 433 -16.55 -35.29 32.58
CA PRO A 433 -15.26 -34.68 32.95
C PRO A 433 -14.51 -35.54 34.01
N SER A 434 -13.25 -35.24 34.36
CA SER A 434 -12.75 -35.43 35.75
C SER A 434 -11.30 -35.01 35.99
N SER A 435 -11.13 -34.49 37.20
CA SER A 435 -9.93 -34.14 37.96
C SER A 435 -8.92 -35.28 38.16
N SER A 436 -7.63 -34.94 38.30
CA SER A 436 -6.92 -35.08 39.60
C SER A 436 -5.45 -34.69 39.48
N ALA A 437 -4.98 -34.04 40.55
CA ALA A 437 -3.63 -33.59 40.78
C ALA A 437 -2.68 -34.73 41.15
N THR A 438 -1.38 -34.57 40.87
CA THR A 438 -0.34 -34.94 41.84
C THR A 438 0.93 -34.12 41.62
N GLU A 439 1.34 -33.45 42.69
CA GLU A 439 2.60 -32.75 42.89
C GLU A 439 3.81 -33.70 42.84
N LYS A 440 5.00 -33.15 42.51
CA LYS A 440 6.20 -33.31 43.35
C LYS A 440 7.35 -32.34 43.03
N LYS A 441 7.60 -31.51 44.04
CA LYS A 441 8.90 -31.19 44.68
C LYS A 441 9.88 -30.18 44.05
N GLN A 442 9.85 -29.00 44.67
CA GLN A 442 10.97 -28.08 44.98
C GLN A 442 12.22 -28.77 45.54
N GLN A 443 13.37 -28.16 45.26
CA GLN A 443 14.45 -27.98 46.23
C GLN A 443 15.02 -26.55 46.10
N ASP A 444 14.85 -25.78 47.18
CA ASP A 444 15.52 -24.52 47.48
C ASP A 444 17.00 -24.75 47.80
N LEU A 445 17.84 -23.77 47.52
CA LEU A 445 18.92 -23.34 48.43
C LEU A 445 19.10 -21.81 48.32
N SER A 446 18.99 -21.18 49.48
CA SER A 446 19.19 -19.77 49.79
C SER A 446 20.67 -19.40 49.93
N GLY A 447 20.98 -18.11 49.83
CA GLY A 447 22.28 -17.56 50.21
C GLY A 447 22.37 -16.05 50.00
N GLU A 448 22.48 -15.33 51.11
CA GLU A 448 22.43 -13.88 51.29
C GLU A 448 23.63 -13.11 50.71
N GLY A 449 23.44 -11.79 50.48
CA GLY A 449 24.30 -10.80 51.13
C GLY A 449 25.21 -9.90 50.28
N VAL A 450 25.10 -8.60 50.59
CA VAL A 450 26.16 -7.59 50.70
C VAL A 450 26.20 -6.45 49.66
N SER A 451 26.05 -5.24 50.22
CA SER A 451 26.22 -3.91 49.67
C SER A 451 27.70 -3.47 49.59
N SER A 452 28.04 -2.65 48.60
CA SER A 452 29.00 -1.52 48.66
C SER A 452 28.88 -0.79 47.30
N GLY A 453 28.83 0.54 47.19
CA GLY A 453 29.70 1.54 47.79
C GLY A 453 30.58 2.15 46.69
N THR A 454 30.15 3.30 46.16
CA THR A 454 30.80 4.29 45.25
C THR A 454 32.21 4.73 45.72
N PRO A 455 33.00 5.69 45.12
CA PRO A 455 32.71 6.75 44.10
C PRO A 455 33.85 7.14 43.10
N GLY A 456 33.58 8.14 42.23
CA GLY A 456 34.55 9.20 41.84
C GLY A 456 34.78 9.38 40.32
N LEU A 457 34.23 10.42 39.66
CA LEU A 457 34.75 11.81 39.48
C LEU A 457 35.99 11.85 38.54
N ILE A 458 36.10 12.66 37.48
CA ILE A 458 36.11 14.15 37.35
C ILE A 458 35.95 14.48 35.84
N ALA A 459 34.97 15.29 35.41
CA ALA A 459 35.05 16.72 34.98
C ALA A 459 35.91 16.99 33.71
N SER A 460 35.68 17.96 32.82
CA SER A 460 34.72 19.07 32.63
C SER A 460 35.22 19.85 31.39
N ALA A 461 34.33 20.49 30.61
CA ALA A 461 34.62 21.80 29.99
C ALA A 461 33.34 22.41 29.39
N GLN A 462 32.86 23.47 30.05
CA GLN A 462 31.97 24.49 29.50
C GLN A 462 32.80 25.52 28.73
N THR A 463 32.21 26.14 27.71
CA THR A 463 32.30 27.60 27.52
C THR A 463 30.99 28.13 26.94
N ALA A 464 30.53 29.20 27.58
CA ALA A 464 29.26 29.91 27.38
C ALA A 464 29.32 30.97 26.27
N GLY A 465 28.16 31.50 25.87
CA GLY A 465 28.10 32.66 24.96
C GLY A 465 26.73 33.21 24.56
N LYS A 466 25.92 33.63 25.55
CA LYS A 466 24.96 34.77 25.57
C LYS A 466 23.72 34.83 24.64
N ASP A 467 22.58 34.73 25.34
CA ASP A 467 21.29 35.47 25.27
C ASP A 467 21.05 36.54 24.19
N ASN A 468 19.85 36.47 23.59
CA ASN A 468 18.91 37.60 23.66
C ASN A 468 17.45 37.09 23.70
N ARG A 469 16.72 37.41 24.77
CA ARG A 469 15.29 37.11 24.95
C ARG A 469 14.46 38.35 24.65
N GLN A 470 13.40 38.21 23.87
CA GLN A 470 12.19 39.02 24.00
C GLN A 470 11.00 38.08 24.17
N ALA A 471 10.15 38.41 25.15
CA ALA A 471 9.02 37.62 25.63
C ALA A 471 7.81 37.67 24.68
N PRO A 472 6.92 36.65 24.69
CA PRO A 472 5.76 36.60 23.81
C PRO A 472 4.56 37.37 24.40
N SER A 473 3.87 38.12 23.55
CA SER A 473 2.59 38.76 23.84
C SER A 473 1.44 37.76 23.78
N ARG A 474 0.51 37.91 24.74
CA ARG A 474 -0.72 37.15 24.93
C ARG A 474 -1.63 37.19 23.69
N VAL A 475 -1.80 36.03 23.07
CA VAL A 475 -2.97 35.59 22.29
C VAL A 475 -3.17 34.13 22.72
N GLY A 476 -4.31 33.62 23.13
CA GLY A 476 -5.65 34.10 23.35
C GLY A 476 -6.39 32.80 23.71
N GLN A 477 -6.81 32.66 24.97
CA GLN A 477 -7.27 31.41 25.57
C GLN A 477 -8.55 30.83 24.93
N ALA A 478 -9.11 31.52 23.93
CA ALA A 478 -10.30 31.16 23.15
C ALA A 478 -10.03 30.12 22.05
N ASP A 479 -8.78 29.98 21.56
CA ASP A 479 -8.47 29.11 20.41
C ASP A 479 -8.37 27.62 20.82
N ARG A 480 -8.06 27.35 22.10
CA ARG A 480 -7.92 25.98 22.63
C ARG A 480 -9.27 25.26 22.79
N SER A 481 -10.32 25.98 23.17
CA SER A 481 -11.66 25.41 23.34
C SER A 481 -12.33 25.06 22.01
N GLU A 482 -11.98 25.76 20.93
CA GLU A 482 -12.48 25.48 19.58
C GLU A 482 -11.73 24.31 18.94
N LEU A 483 -10.41 24.23 19.17
CA LEU A 483 -9.57 23.06 18.84
C LEU A 483 -10.03 21.78 19.54
N GLU A 484 -10.36 21.81 20.84
CA GLU A 484 -10.88 20.63 21.56
C GLU A 484 -12.26 20.20 21.05
N ARG A 485 -13.09 21.15 20.60
CA ARG A 485 -14.43 20.90 20.07
C ARG A 485 -14.40 20.32 18.65
N ILE A 486 -13.39 20.67 17.85
CA ILE A 486 -13.13 20.08 16.51
C ILE A 486 -12.52 18.68 16.65
N LEU A 487 -11.59 18.46 17.59
CA LEU A 487 -10.93 17.16 17.78
C LEU A 487 -11.82 16.07 18.39
N THR A 488 -12.90 16.44 19.08
CA THR A 488 -13.86 15.49 19.69
C THR A 488 -15.08 15.20 18.79
N GLY A 489 -15.21 15.88 17.65
CA GLY A 489 -16.30 15.71 16.70
C GLY A 489 -16.10 14.53 15.76
N ARG A 490 -16.50 13.33 16.20
CA ARG A 490 -16.69 12.08 15.40
C ARG A 490 -15.43 11.40 14.89
N ILE A 491 -14.66 10.82 15.81
CA ILE A 491 -13.90 9.59 15.54
C ILE A 491 -14.88 8.42 15.63
N PHE A 492 -15.29 7.85 14.48
CA PHE A 492 -15.99 6.56 14.49
C PHE A 492 -14.98 5.44 14.72
N LYS A 493 -15.05 4.82 15.89
CA LYS A 493 -14.35 3.58 16.22
C LYS A 493 -15.13 2.43 15.57
N LEU A 494 -14.65 1.89 14.46
CA LEU A 494 -15.19 0.65 13.89
C LEU A 494 -14.51 -0.54 14.59
N GLU A 495 -15.19 -1.12 15.58
CA GLU A 495 -14.89 -2.47 16.07
C GLU A 495 -15.65 -3.47 15.18
N LEU A 496 -14.92 -4.23 14.36
CA LEU A 496 -15.48 -5.32 13.57
C LEU A 496 -15.62 -6.55 14.50
N ALA A 497 -16.84 -6.85 14.95
CA ALA A 497 -17.16 -8.10 15.61
C ALA A 497 -17.57 -9.15 14.55
N HIS A 498 -16.81 -10.25 14.49
CA HIS A 498 -17.21 -11.48 13.83
C HIS A 498 -18.22 -12.21 14.73
N GLU A 499 -19.42 -12.50 14.23
CA GLU A 499 -20.27 -13.54 14.81
C GLU A 499 -20.66 -14.56 13.74
N ILE A 500 -20.22 -15.81 13.98
CA ILE A 500 -20.64 -17.02 13.29
C ILE A 500 -21.74 -17.66 14.13
N GLU A 501 -22.78 -18.13 13.43
CA GLU A 501 -24.03 -18.72 13.89
C GLU A 501 -23.92 -19.83 14.95
N ALA A 502 -24.93 -19.91 15.83
CA ALA A 502 -25.49 -21.18 16.26
C ALA A 502 -27.01 -21.04 16.51
N SER A 503 -27.74 -21.78 15.68
CA SER A 503 -29.17 -22.08 15.62
C SER A 503 -29.90 -22.38 16.94
N GLY A 504 -31.22 -22.11 16.98
CA GLY A 504 -32.10 -22.84 17.91
C GLY A 504 -33.52 -22.31 18.14
N SER A 505 -34.39 -22.44 17.13
CA SER A 505 -35.82 -22.81 17.22
C SER A 505 -36.84 -22.07 18.13
N SER A 506 -37.98 -21.79 17.47
CA SER A 506 -39.38 -21.93 17.92
C SER A 506 -40.15 -20.70 18.43
N LEU A 507 -40.98 -20.17 17.52
CA LEU A 507 -42.46 -20.13 17.56
C LEU A 507 -43.21 -19.41 18.71
N SER A 508 -44.30 -18.77 18.25
CA SER A 508 -45.43 -18.16 18.97
C SER A 508 -45.19 -16.75 19.52
N GLY A 509 -46.08 -15.77 19.35
CA GLY A 509 -47.41 -15.76 18.75
C GLY A 509 -47.88 -14.32 18.58
N ALA A 510 -48.74 -14.12 17.60
CA ALA A 510 -49.48 -12.88 17.39
C ALA A 510 -50.49 -12.66 18.52
N THR A 511 -50.67 -11.41 18.94
CA THR A 511 -51.98 -10.88 19.38
C THR A 511 -51.98 -9.34 19.28
N THR A 512 -52.58 -8.84 18.20
CA THR A 512 -53.44 -7.65 18.29
C THR A 512 -54.83 -8.15 18.64
N SER A 513 -55.46 -7.50 19.62
CA SER A 513 -56.81 -7.77 20.14
C SER A 513 -57.89 -7.82 19.05
N GLY A 514 -58.74 -8.86 19.09
CA GLY A 514 -59.94 -8.98 18.26
C GLY A 514 -60.24 -10.42 17.88
#